data_AF-A0A2X2IWY2-F1
#
_entry.id   AF-A0A2X2IWY2-F1
#
_cell.length_a   1.000
_cell.length_b   1.000
_cell.length_c   1.000
_cell.angle_alpha   90.00
_cell.angle_beta   90.00
_cell.angle_gamma   90.00
#
_symmetry.space_group_name_H-M   'P 1'
#
loop_
_entity.id
_entity.type
_entity.pdbx_description
1 polymer ?
#
loop_
_entity_poly.entity_id
_entity_poly.type
_entity_poly.pdbx_seq_one_letter_code
_entity_poly.pdbx_strand_id
1 'polypeptide(L)'
;MEKRHTYQSGIIGNCSYIAHVGMDTNISWLCWPSFEDSFVFGSMLDKQQGGRFEISSEEPIVETKQYYIKNSNVLCTEIHTASYAYRVTDFAPRFEQFGRYFKL
;
A
#
# COMPACT_ATOMS: atom_id res chain seq x y z
N MET A 1 -3.24 28.08 -12.38
CA MET A 1 -2.80 26.67 -12.32
C MET A 1 -3.98 25.84 -11.87
N GLU A 2 -4.54 25.01 -12.75
CA GLU A 2 -5.63 24.10 -12.37
C GLU A 2 -5.17 23.15 -11.27
N LYS A 3 -6.05 22.93 -10.30
CA LYS A 3 -5.78 22.08 -9.13
C LYS A 3 -5.70 20.63 -9.62
N ARG A 4 -4.50 20.06 -9.69
CA ARG A 4 -4.30 18.66 -10.08
C ARG A 4 -5.13 17.78 -9.15
N HIS A 5 -6.00 16.95 -9.70
CA HIS A 5 -6.70 15.93 -8.92
C HIS A 5 -5.66 14.95 -8.38
N THR A 6 -5.51 14.93 -7.06
CA THR A 6 -4.64 14.00 -6.34
C THR A 6 -5.50 13.04 -5.55
N TYR A 7 -5.34 11.75 -5.80
CA TYR A 7 -5.91 10.71 -4.96
C TYR A 7 -5.16 10.67 -3.63
N GLN A 8 -5.88 10.44 -2.53
CA GLN A 8 -5.33 10.28 -1.18
C GLN A 8 -4.94 8.81 -0.96
N SER A 9 -4.13 8.26 -1.88
CA SER A 9 -3.67 6.88 -1.85
C SER A 9 -2.45 6.67 -2.74
N GLY A 10 -1.78 5.55 -2.52
CA GLY A 10 -0.64 5.08 -3.29
C GLY A 10 -0.86 3.69 -3.85
N ILE A 11 0.05 3.29 -4.73
CA ILE A 11 0.04 2.02 -5.45
C ILE A 11 1.44 1.42 -5.39
N ILE A 12 1.53 0.13 -5.09
CA ILE A 12 2.76 -0.66 -5.24
C ILE A 12 2.50 -1.84 -6.18
N GLY A 13 3.53 -2.32 -6.87
CA GLY A 13 3.40 -3.46 -7.77
C GLY A 13 4.72 -3.80 -8.44
N ASN A 14 4.84 -5.05 -8.91
CA ASN A 14 6.07 -5.58 -9.50
C ASN A 14 5.84 -6.16 -10.91
N CYS A 15 4.83 -5.64 -11.62
CA CYS A 15 4.29 -6.14 -12.88
C CYS A 15 3.81 -7.61 -12.89
N SER A 16 3.80 -8.31 -11.75
CA SER A 16 3.04 -9.55 -11.57
C SER A 16 1.72 -9.27 -10.85
N TYR A 17 1.75 -8.41 -9.84
CA TYR A 17 0.56 -7.95 -9.10
C TYR A 17 0.59 -6.45 -8.82
N ILE A 18 -0.52 -5.93 -8.29
CA ILE A 18 -0.68 -4.56 -7.82
C ILE A 18 -1.45 -4.53 -6.50
N ALA A 19 -1.03 -3.61 -5.61
CA ALA A 19 -1.71 -3.33 -4.36
C ALA A 19 -2.10 -1.85 -4.29
N HIS A 20 -3.28 -1.57 -3.76
CA HIS A 20 -3.74 -0.22 -3.45
C HIS A 20 -3.56 0.05 -1.96
N VAL A 21 -2.82 1.12 -1.63
CA VAL A 21 -2.43 1.48 -0.27
C VAL A 21 -3.07 2.81 0.12
N GLY A 22 -3.89 2.79 1.16
CA GLY A 22 -4.53 3.98 1.73
C GLY A 22 -3.57 4.83 2.56
N MET A 23 -4.01 6.06 2.86
CA MET A 23 -3.33 6.96 3.82
C MET A 23 -3.34 6.41 5.25
N ASP A 24 -4.29 5.53 5.56
CA ASP A 24 -4.42 4.81 6.83
C ASP A 24 -3.50 3.58 6.91
N THR A 25 -2.58 3.41 5.96
CA THR A 25 -1.69 2.23 5.78
C THR A 25 -2.43 0.96 5.34
N ASN A 26 -3.73 1.03 5.07
CA ASN A 26 -4.50 -0.15 4.68
C ASN A 26 -4.21 -0.56 3.23
N ILE A 27 -3.89 -1.83 3.02
CA ILE A 27 -3.95 -2.49 1.72
C ILE A 27 -5.41 -2.84 1.42
N SER A 28 -6.12 -1.94 0.75
CA SER A 28 -7.55 -2.10 0.46
C SER A 28 -7.85 -3.00 -0.74
N TRP A 29 -6.83 -3.23 -1.59
CA TRP A 29 -6.89 -4.13 -2.72
C TRP A 29 -5.53 -4.77 -2.95
N LEU A 30 -5.50 -6.08 -3.20
CA LEU A 30 -4.31 -6.81 -3.64
C LEU A 30 -4.76 -8.00 -4.48
N CYS A 31 -4.52 -7.96 -5.79
CA CYS A 31 -4.58 -9.17 -6.62
C CYS A 31 -3.33 -10.01 -6.31
N TRP A 32 -3.49 -11.33 -6.14
CA TRP A 32 -2.37 -12.19 -5.82
C TRP A 32 -2.67 -13.66 -6.17
N PRO A 33 -1.71 -14.41 -6.75
CA PRO A 33 -0.33 -14.01 -7.05
C PRO A 33 -0.16 -13.09 -8.27
N SER A 34 -1.12 -13.08 -9.18
CA SER A 34 -1.06 -12.30 -10.43
C SER A 34 -2.25 -11.36 -10.62
N PHE A 35 -2.18 -10.52 -11.66
CA PHE A 35 -3.29 -9.63 -12.06
C PHE A 35 -4.59 -10.35 -12.45
N GLU A 36 -4.49 -11.59 -12.92
CA GLU A 36 -5.64 -12.38 -13.36
C GLU A 36 -6.30 -13.15 -12.21
N ASP A 37 -5.59 -13.26 -11.09
CA ASP A 37 -6.08 -13.97 -9.91
C ASP A 37 -7.03 -13.12 -9.07
N SER A 38 -7.78 -13.80 -8.20
CA SER A 38 -8.65 -13.15 -7.23
C SER A 38 -7.86 -12.24 -6.29
N PHE A 39 -8.58 -11.30 -5.67
CA PHE A 39 -8.01 -10.44 -4.66
C PHE A 39 -7.96 -11.12 -3.29
N VAL A 40 -6.88 -10.87 -2.54
CA VAL A 40 -6.71 -11.30 -1.14
C VAL A 40 -7.34 -10.28 -0.20
N PHE A 41 -7.15 -8.99 -0.50
CA PHE A 41 -7.78 -7.87 0.19
C PHE A 41 -8.75 -7.17 -0.76
N GLY A 42 -9.93 -6.84 -0.27
CA GLY A 42 -11.06 -6.38 -1.09
C GLY A 42 -11.92 -5.33 -0.41
N SER A 43 -11.42 -4.67 0.64
CA SER A 43 -12.20 -3.66 1.37
C SER A 43 -12.57 -2.43 0.54
N MET A 44 -11.93 -2.27 -0.63
CA MET A 44 -12.34 -1.31 -1.65
C MET A 44 -13.73 -1.63 -2.26
N LEU A 45 -14.09 -2.91 -2.40
CA LEU A 45 -15.41 -3.34 -2.90
C LEU A 45 -16.46 -3.42 -1.80
N ASP A 46 -16.10 -4.00 -0.65
CA ASP A 46 -16.97 -4.12 0.51
C ASP A 46 -16.16 -3.84 1.79
N LYS A 47 -16.44 -2.73 2.46
CA LYS A 47 -15.71 -2.31 3.66
C LYS A 47 -15.93 -3.23 4.87
N GLN A 48 -17.02 -4.00 4.91
CA GLN A 48 -17.36 -4.87 6.03
C GLN A 48 -16.90 -6.31 5.81
N GLN A 49 -17.06 -6.82 4.58
CA GLN A 49 -16.75 -8.22 4.26
C GLN A 49 -15.44 -8.39 3.48
N GLY A 50 -14.94 -7.32 2.87
CA GLY A 50 -13.67 -7.34 2.14
C GLY A 50 -12.48 -7.35 3.11
N GLY A 51 -11.58 -8.30 2.91
CA GLY A 51 -10.34 -8.37 3.68
C GLY A 51 -9.55 -7.07 3.59
N ARG A 52 -8.83 -6.75 4.67
CA ARG A 52 -7.97 -5.57 4.78
C ARG A 52 -6.72 -5.91 5.58
N PHE A 53 -5.64 -5.17 5.36
CA PHE A 53 -4.41 -5.30 6.12
C PHE A 53 -3.84 -3.92 6.40
N GLU A 54 -3.76 -3.53 7.67
CA GLU A 54 -3.36 -2.20 8.09
C GLU A 54 -2.46 -2.27 9.32
N ILE A 55 -1.56 -1.29 9.46
CA ILE A 55 -0.79 -1.06 10.67
C ILE A 55 -1.41 0.17 11.35
N SER A 56 -2.31 -0.09 12.29
CA SER A 56 -3.06 0.95 12.98
C SER A 56 -2.33 1.50 14.20
N SER A 57 -2.60 2.78 14.46
CA SER A 57 -2.24 3.45 15.71
C SER A 57 -3.28 3.14 16.79
N GLU A 58 -2.85 2.99 18.03
CA GLU A 58 -3.75 2.96 19.20
C GLU A 58 -4.27 4.36 19.57
N GLU A 59 -3.54 5.40 19.21
CA GLU A 59 -3.92 6.80 19.43
C GLU A 59 -4.56 7.43 18.17
N PRO A 60 -5.38 8.48 18.31
CA PRO A 60 -5.86 9.26 17.18
C PRO A 60 -4.72 9.82 16.33
N ILE A 61 -4.84 9.64 15.01
CA ILE A 61 -3.89 10.17 14.04
C ILE A 61 -4.10 11.68 13.92
N VAL A 62 -3.02 12.44 14.13
CA VAL A 62 -2.99 13.90 14.01
C VAL A 62 -2.60 14.32 12.60
N GLU A 63 -1.65 13.60 12.00
CA GLU A 63 -1.17 13.87 10.65
C GLU A 63 -0.76 12.57 9.95
N THR A 64 -1.05 12.51 8.64
CA THR A 64 -0.56 11.47 7.74
C THR A 64 0.17 12.13 6.59
N LYS A 65 1.33 11.58 6.24
CA LYS A 65 2.06 11.97 5.04
C LYS A 65 2.46 10.75 4.23
N GLN A 66 2.02 10.70 2.99
CA GLN A 66 2.36 9.63 2.07
C GLN A 66 3.16 10.16 0.88
N TYR A 67 4.25 9.47 0.53
CA TYR A 67 5.11 9.84 -0.58
C TYR A 67 5.91 8.65 -1.09
N TYR A 68 6.27 8.70 -2.37
CA TYR A 68 7.24 7.76 -2.93
C TYR A 68 8.66 8.21 -2.63
N ILE A 69 9.54 7.27 -2.27
CA ILE A 69 10.98 7.54 -2.22
C ILE A 69 11.43 7.91 -3.64
N LYS A 70 12.11 9.05 -3.77
CA LYS A 70 12.56 9.62 -5.05
C LYS A 70 13.29 8.57 -5.89
N ASN A 71 12.93 8.49 -7.17
CA ASN A 71 13.49 7.55 -8.15
C ASN A 71 13.27 6.06 -7.83
N SER A 72 12.20 5.72 -7.09
CA SER A 72 11.82 4.33 -6.81
C SER A 72 10.29 4.17 -6.83
N ASN A 73 9.80 2.93 -6.82
CA ASN A 73 8.37 2.64 -6.59
C ASN A 73 8.04 2.33 -5.12
N VAL A 74 8.95 2.64 -4.20
CA VAL A 74 8.76 2.38 -2.77
C VAL A 74 7.89 3.49 -2.18
N LEU A 75 6.78 3.10 -1.57
CA LEU A 75 5.83 4.01 -0.94
C LEU A 75 6.10 4.09 0.56
N CYS A 76 6.18 5.30 1.09
CA CYS A 76 6.26 5.53 2.53
C CYS A 76 4.99 6.23 3.00
N THR A 77 4.40 5.72 4.07
CA THR A 77 3.30 6.35 4.79
C THR A 77 3.76 6.64 6.22
N GLU A 78 3.88 7.91 6.56
CA GLU A 78 4.22 8.40 7.90
C GLU A 78 2.93 8.75 8.64
N ILE A 79 2.79 8.22 9.85
CA ILE A 79 1.66 8.43 10.74
C ILE A 79 2.17 9.10 12.00
N HIS A 80 1.56 10.22 12.37
CA HIS A 80 1.87 10.99 13.57
C HIS A 80 0.67 11.01 14.51
N THR A 81 0.92 10.71 15.78
CA THR A 81 -0.05 10.82 16.88
C THR A 81 0.37 11.97 17.81
N ALA A 82 -0.32 12.11 18.95
CA ALA A 82 0.07 13.09 19.96
C ALA A 82 1.39 12.72 20.66
N SER A 83 1.67 11.42 20.82
CA SER A 83 2.82 10.93 21.61
C SER A 83 3.93 10.28 20.79
N TYR A 84 3.65 9.74 19.60
CA TYR A 84 4.64 9.05 18.76
C TYR A 84 4.40 9.26 17.26
N ALA A 85 5.36 8.78 16.47
CA ALA A 85 5.24 8.68 15.03
C ALA A 85 5.85 7.37 14.54
N TYR A 86 5.29 6.82 13.47
CA TYR A 86 5.83 5.63 12.79
C TYR A 86 5.74 5.78 11.27
N ARG A 87 6.54 4.97 10.57
CA ARG A 87 6.55 4.92 9.11
C ARG A 87 6.33 3.50 8.63
N VAL A 88 5.35 3.30 7.77
CA VAL A 88 5.14 2.07 7.00
C VAL A 88 5.80 2.25 5.63
N THR A 89 6.57 1.25 5.20
CA THR A 89 7.24 1.26 3.90
C THR A 89 6.76 0.08 3.08
N ASP A 90 5.96 0.37 2.05
CA ASP A 90 5.34 -0.60 1.18
C ASP A 90 6.12 -0.66 -0.15
N PHE A 91 6.50 -1.87 -0.56
CA PHE A 91 7.12 -2.10 -1.85
C PHE A 91 6.84 -3.53 -2.34
N ALA A 92 6.86 -3.70 -3.66
CA ALA A 92 6.65 -4.98 -4.30
C ALA A 92 7.96 -5.42 -4.96
N PRO A 93 8.80 -6.22 -4.28
CA PRO A 93 10.06 -6.65 -4.85
C PRO A 93 9.87 -7.70 -5.94
N ARG A 94 10.85 -7.79 -6.85
CA ARG A 94 11.16 -9.03 -7.56
C ARG A 94 12.43 -9.58 -6.94
N PHE A 95 12.38 -10.78 -6.40
CA PHE A 95 13.56 -11.45 -5.86
C PHE A 95 13.88 -12.69 -6.69
N GLU A 96 15.16 -13.04 -6.71
CA GLU A 96 15.65 -14.26 -7.33
C GLU A 96 15.54 -15.40 -6.32
N GLN A 97 14.94 -16.52 -6.74
CA GLN A 97 14.86 -17.72 -5.92
C GLN A 97 15.34 -18.91 -6.77
N PHE A 98 16.33 -19.64 -6.27
CA PHE A 98 16.93 -20.81 -6.95
C PHE A 98 17.46 -20.52 -8.37
N GLY A 99 18.10 -19.36 -8.58
CA GLY A 99 18.70 -19.03 -9.87
C GLY A 99 17.71 -18.56 -10.94
N ARG A 100 16.46 -18.25 -10.55
CA ARG A 100 15.42 -17.71 -11.43
C ARG A 100 14.77 -16.51 -10.77
N TYR A 101 14.49 -15.46 -11.55
CA TYR A 101 13.62 -14.38 -11.09
C TYR A 101 12.25 -14.96 -10.77
N PHE A 102 11.85 -14.86 -9.51
CA PHE A 102 10.57 -15.35 -9.04
C PHE A 102 9.47 -14.48 -9.66
N LYS A 103 8.84 -15.03 -10.70
CA LYS A 103 7.51 -14.63 -11.15
C LYS A 103 6.61 -15.59 -10.42
N LEU A 104 5.85 -15.10 -9.43
CA LEU A 104 4.72 -15.89 -8.94
C LEU A 104 3.82 -16.27 -10.12
#